data_AF-E9EIR5-F1
#
_entry.id   AF-E9EIR5-F1
#
_cell.length_a   1.000
_cell.length_b   1.000
_cell.length_c   1.000
_cell.angle_alpha   90.00
_cell.angle_beta   90.00
_cell.angle_gamma   90.00
#
_symmetry.space_group_name_H-M   'P 1'
#
loop_
_entity.id
_entity.type
_entity.pdbx_description
1 polymer ?
#
loop_
_entity_poly.entity_id
_entity_poly.type
_entity_poly.pdbx_seq_one_letter_code
_entity_poly.pdbx_strand_id
1 'polypeptide(L)'
;MQLKNVILAAAVGLVDAQRPKDQSICDYYTTALLKTNNATNQATLLTLLVNTVVIGNYTMPNHNAVPGILGPGEIDGKQVNLAPYFNGALASTNTGGKMGESVNFLDGGGAAPLKENKPANDDKSHQYFLLTHLYEFFGSLTGCSMQGMAGFDAYSGHASMAEVHKFMDLGKPEMDYFVAQVGLAAASFGVAKDDVTAIADSLNAVFNVACGPPTTAVKAQGPQLQSICIDQSTCPKAAKDPMCDRYPAVVKPSNATGTTMPSGSTSATGTASGTTVPSGTGSAVPTAAAAVNGYSLAAAVAGLAAFLV
;
A
#
# COMPACT_ATOMS: atom_id res chain seq x y z
N MET A 1 2.25 5.47 43.87
CA MET A 1 2.23 4.07 43.40
C MET A 1 2.46 4.06 41.91
N GLN A 2 3.58 3.47 41.49
CA GLN A 2 4.04 3.39 40.11
C GLN A 2 3.38 2.17 39.44
N LEU A 3 2.62 2.38 38.38
CA LEU A 3 2.36 1.35 37.36
C LEU A 3 3.10 1.80 36.10
N LYS A 4 4.34 1.33 36.02
CA LYS A 4 5.27 1.49 34.90
C LYS A 4 4.77 0.66 33.71
N ASN A 5 4.96 1.22 32.52
CA ASN A 5 5.18 0.54 31.24
C ASN A 5 4.49 -0.81 31.08
N VAL A 6 3.36 -0.84 30.36
CA VAL A 6 2.92 -2.09 29.72
C VAL A 6 3.91 -2.36 28.58
N ILE A 7 5.01 -3.02 28.92
CA ILE A 7 5.83 -3.75 27.97
C ILE A 7 4.94 -4.90 27.52
N LEU A 8 4.42 -4.82 26.30
CA LEU A 8 3.91 -6.00 25.62
C LEU A 8 5.15 -6.87 25.33
N ALA A 9 5.56 -7.66 26.32
CA ALA A 9 6.46 -8.77 26.09
C ALA A 9 5.67 -9.79 25.29
N ALA A 10 5.64 -9.62 23.97
CA ALA A 10 5.42 -10.74 23.08
C ALA A 10 6.56 -11.71 23.37
N ALA A 11 6.27 -12.79 24.10
CA ALA A 11 7.12 -13.96 24.05
C ALA A 11 7.10 -14.41 22.59
N VAL A 12 8.08 -13.97 21.82
CA VAL A 12 8.32 -14.46 20.48
C VAL A 12 8.90 -15.86 20.67
N GLY A 13 8.03 -16.82 20.97
CA GLY A 13 8.36 -18.21 20.69
C GLY A 13 8.69 -18.28 19.21
N LEU A 14 9.78 -18.96 18.86
CA LEU A 14 9.98 -19.42 17.49
C LEU A 14 8.69 -20.16 17.10
N VAL A 15 7.86 -19.54 16.25
CA VAL A 15 6.70 -20.19 15.66
C VAL A 15 7.22 -21.11 14.56
N ASP A 16 7.99 -22.13 14.95
CA ASP A 16 8.47 -23.19 14.05
C ASP A 16 7.43 -24.32 13.92
N ALA A 17 6.23 -24.09 14.49
CA ALA A 17 5.07 -24.90 14.20
C ALA A 17 4.52 -24.47 12.83
N GLN A 18 4.61 -25.36 11.86
CA GLN A 18 3.92 -25.21 10.59
C GLN A 18 2.42 -25.02 10.85
N ARG A 19 1.83 -23.97 10.28
CA ARG A 19 0.38 -23.73 10.33
C ARG A 19 -0.39 -25.00 9.92
N PRO A 20 -1.41 -25.42 10.68
CA PRO A 20 -2.31 -26.50 10.26
C PRO A 20 -2.93 -26.21 8.89
N LYS A 21 -2.97 -27.21 8.00
CA LYS A 21 -3.41 -27.02 6.60
C LYS A 21 -4.87 -26.56 6.47
N ASP A 22 -5.69 -26.85 7.47
CA ASP A 22 -7.12 -26.52 7.56
C ASP A 22 -7.40 -25.14 8.18
N GLN A 23 -6.38 -24.48 8.75
CA GLN A 23 -6.50 -23.12 9.30
C GLN A 23 -5.97 -22.10 8.29
N SER A 24 -6.63 -20.95 8.11
CA SER A 24 -6.12 -19.90 7.22
C SER A 24 -4.86 -19.22 7.79
N ILE A 25 -4.09 -18.54 6.91
CA ILE A 25 -2.92 -17.77 7.33
C ILE A 25 -3.33 -16.70 8.35
N CYS A 26 -4.40 -15.95 8.07
CA CYS A 26 -4.89 -14.92 8.97
C CYS A 26 -5.28 -15.47 10.36
N ASP A 27 -6.07 -16.54 10.41
CA ASP A 27 -6.55 -17.12 11.67
C ASP A 27 -5.40 -17.63 12.54
N TYR A 28 -4.43 -18.28 11.89
CA TYR A 28 -3.26 -18.83 12.56
C TYR A 28 -2.38 -17.73 13.16
N TYR A 29 -1.96 -16.75 12.37
CA TYR A 29 -1.06 -15.70 12.87
C TYR A 29 -1.77 -14.71 13.79
N THR A 30 -3.10 -14.55 13.68
CA THR A 30 -3.86 -13.81 14.68
C THR A 30 -3.74 -14.49 16.05
N THR A 31 -3.88 -15.80 16.10
CA THR A 31 -3.73 -16.57 17.35
C THR A 31 -2.28 -16.59 17.83
N ALA A 32 -1.32 -16.84 16.93
CA ALA A 32 0.09 -16.93 17.28
C ALA A 32 0.67 -15.62 17.82
N LEU A 33 0.29 -14.47 17.23
CA LEU A 33 0.84 -13.17 17.58
C LEU A 33 -0.01 -12.39 18.59
N LEU A 34 -1.34 -12.52 18.52
CA LEU A 34 -2.30 -11.75 19.32
C LEU A 34 -3.14 -12.61 20.29
N LYS A 35 -2.78 -13.88 20.45
CA LYS A 35 -3.30 -14.88 21.41
C LYS A 35 -4.72 -15.36 21.18
N THR A 36 -5.63 -14.50 20.73
CA THR A 36 -7.06 -14.84 20.54
C THR A 36 -7.50 -14.50 19.12
N ASN A 37 -8.16 -15.45 18.44
CA ASN A 37 -8.74 -15.20 17.14
C ASN A 37 -10.13 -14.55 17.27
N ASN A 38 -10.23 -13.23 17.04
CA ASN A 38 -11.48 -12.47 16.98
C ASN A 38 -11.35 -11.35 15.93
N ALA A 39 -12.46 -10.71 15.58
CA ALA A 39 -12.50 -9.67 14.54
C ALA A 39 -11.49 -8.53 14.79
N THR A 40 -11.48 -7.95 15.99
CA THR A 40 -10.56 -6.87 16.35
C THR A 40 -9.09 -7.28 16.23
N ASN A 41 -8.74 -8.50 16.64
CA ASN A 41 -7.37 -9.00 16.52
C ASN A 41 -6.99 -9.30 15.07
N GLN A 42 -7.91 -9.80 14.24
CA GLN A 42 -7.66 -9.95 12.81
C GLN A 42 -7.43 -8.58 12.15
N ALA A 43 -8.30 -7.60 12.41
CA ALA A 43 -8.10 -6.23 11.93
C ALA A 43 -6.76 -5.64 12.40
N THR A 44 -6.37 -5.91 13.65
CA THR A 44 -5.08 -5.49 14.21
C THR A 44 -3.91 -6.16 13.47
N LEU A 45 -3.96 -7.47 13.22
CA LEU A 45 -2.94 -8.18 12.46
C LEU A 45 -2.75 -7.57 11.07
N LEU A 46 -3.85 -7.30 10.36
CA LEU A 46 -3.81 -6.74 9.02
C LEU A 46 -3.35 -5.28 9.02
N THR A 47 -3.72 -4.50 10.04
CA THR A 47 -3.20 -3.14 10.24
C THR A 47 -1.68 -3.16 10.38
N LEU A 48 -1.15 -4.02 11.26
CA LEU A 48 0.30 -4.15 11.49
C LEU A 48 1.05 -4.57 10.22
N LEU A 49 0.51 -5.57 9.51
CA LEU A 49 1.08 -6.06 8.26
C LEU A 49 1.09 -4.96 7.18
N VAL A 50 -0.08 -4.42 6.86
CA VAL A 50 -0.24 -3.45 5.76
C VAL A 50 0.52 -2.16 6.05
N ASN A 51 0.49 -1.64 7.27
CA ASN A 51 1.29 -0.45 7.60
C ASN A 51 2.78 -0.73 7.41
N THR A 52 3.26 -1.92 7.78
CA THR A 52 4.66 -2.30 7.57
C THR A 52 4.98 -2.43 6.08
N VAL A 53 4.05 -2.92 5.25
CA VAL A 53 4.19 -2.92 3.79
C VAL A 53 4.27 -1.49 3.24
N VAL A 54 3.45 -0.58 3.74
CA VAL A 54 3.38 0.81 3.23
C VAL A 54 4.59 1.63 3.64
N ILE A 55 4.91 1.68 4.94
CA ILE A 55 5.90 2.61 5.51
C ILE A 55 7.19 1.95 6.01
N GLY A 56 7.31 0.62 5.87
CA GLY A 56 8.45 -0.13 6.41
C GLY A 56 8.32 -0.41 7.91
N ASN A 57 9.38 -0.94 8.54
CA ASN A 57 9.32 -1.26 9.97
C ASN A 57 9.08 -0.02 10.83
N TYR A 58 8.03 -0.08 11.65
CA TYR A 58 7.73 0.92 12.69
C TYR A 58 7.42 0.29 14.05
N THR A 59 7.40 -1.05 14.13
CA THR A 59 7.20 -1.83 15.34
C THR A 59 8.49 -2.56 15.73
N MET A 60 8.63 -2.86 17.02
CA MET A 60 9.72 -3.64 17.60
C MET A 60 9.17 -4.72 18.53
N PRO A 61 9.80 -5.90 18.62
CA PRO A 61 10.94 -6.36 17.80
C PRO A 61 10.52 -6.66 16.35
N ASN A 62 11.49 -6.69 15.43
CA ASN A 62 11.32 -7.16 14.06
C ASN A 62 12.45 -8.15 13.70
N HIS A 63 12.14 -9.11 12.81
CA HIS A 63 13.08 -10.17 12.42
C HIS A 63 13.97 -9.81 11.22
N ASN A 64 13.57 -8.81 10.43
CA ASN A 64 14.30 -8.30 9.28
C ASN A 64 13.89 -6.85 8.98
N ALA A 65 14.75 -6.17 8.22
CA ALA A 65 14.46 -4.85 7.69
C ALA A 65 13.38 -4.90 6.58
N VAL A 66 12.49 -3.92 6.59
CA VAL A 66 11.44 -3.70 5.60
C VAL A 66 11.46 -2.22 5.21
N PRO A 67 11.84 -1.89 3.96
CA PRO A 67 11.82 -0.50 3.48
C PRO A 67 10.42 0.10 3.37
N GLY A 68 9.45 -0.70 2.92
CA GLY A 68 8.09 -0.26 2.59
C GLY A 68 7.96 0.26 1.17
N ILE A 69 6.75 0.19 0.59
CA ILE A 69 6.47 0.54 -0.81
C ILE A 69 6.54 2.04 -1.10
N LEU A 70 6.50 2.90 -0.07
CA LEU A 70 6.75 4.33 -0.23
C LEU A 70 8.25 4.67 -0.32
N GLY A 71 9.13 3.72 -0.04
CA GLY A 71 10.55 3.82 -0.34
C GLY A 71 10.86 3.43 -1.79
N PRO A 72 11.95 3.95 -2.38
CA PRO A 72 12.48 3.38 -3.62
C PRO A 72 13.11 2.01 -3.36
N GLY A 73 13.21 1.19 -4.40
CA GLY A 73 13.86 -0.10 -4.35
C GLY A 73 14.47 -0.51 -5.69
N GLU A 74 14.96 -1.74 -5.75
CA GLU A 74 15.54 -2.32 -6.96
C GLU A 74 15.07 -3.77 -7.12
N ILE A 75 14.67 -4.14 -8.34
CA ILE A 75 14.34 -5.52 -8.74
C ILE A 75 15.14 -5.82 -10.00
N ASP A 76 15.95 -6.88 -9.98
CA ASP A 76 16.76 -7.33 -11.13
C ASP A 76 17.59 -6.22 -11.79
N GLY A 77 18.19 -5.33 -10.99
CA GLY A 77 18.98 -4.20 -11.48
C GLY A 77 18.16 -3.00 -11.98
N LYS A 78 16.82 -3.05 -11.90
CA LYS A 78 15.93 -1.95 -12.26
C LYS A 78 15.46 -1.21 -11.02
N GLN A 79 15.68 0.10 -11.01
CA GLN A 79 15.17 0.98 -9.96
C GLN A 79 13.65 1.08 -10.05
N VAL A 80 12.98 0.90 -8.92
CA VAL A 80 11.53 0.93 -8.77
C VAL A 80 11.15 2.00 -7.74
N ASN A 81 10.13 2.79 -8.03
CA ASN A 81 9.59 3.76 -7.09
C ASN A 81 8.07 3.84 -7.23
N LEU A 82 7.35 3.33 -6.21
CA LEU A 82 5.88 3.34 -6.21
C LEU A 82 5.29 4.60 -5.56
N ALA A 83 6.08 5.39 -4.82
CA ALA A 83 5.58 6.58 -4.13
C ALA A 83 4.80 7.59 -5.01
N PRO A 84 5.18 7.83 -6.29
CA PRO A 84 4.44 8.73 -7.19
C PRO A 84 2.97 8.35 -7.44
N TYR A 85 2.61 7.08 -7.27
CA TYR A 85 1.22 6.61 -7.39
C TYR A 85 0.36 6.96 -6.17
N PHE A 86 1.00 7.21 -5.02
CA PHE A 86 0.30 7.49 -3.76
C PHE A 86 0.22 8.97 -3.43
N ASN A 87 1.18 9.78 -3.88
CA ASN A 87 1.30 11.18 -3.47
C ASN A 87 0.65 12.20 -4.43
N GLY A 88 -0.08 11.73 -5.44
CA GLY A 88 -0.69 12.58 -6.47
C GLY A 88 0.27 13.03 -7.58
N ALA A 89 1.51 12.55 -7.63
CA ALA A 89 2.44 12.95 -8.70
C ALA A 89 2.04 12.38 -10.07
N LEU A 90 1.28 11.29 -10.10
CA LEU A 90 0.81 10.64 -11.32
C LEU A 90 -0.71 10.66 -11.43
N ALA A 91 -1.22 10.99 -12.63
CA ALA A 91 -2.63 10.82 -12.97
C ALA A 91 -2.92 9.34 -13.26
N SER A 92 -3.02 8.55 -12.19
CA SER A 92 -3.02 7.08 -12.23
C SER A 92 -4.26 6.43 -11.61
N THR A 93 -5.19 7.24 -11.09
CA THR A 93 -6.41 6.77 -10.41
C THR A 93 -7.56 6.56 -11.41
N ASN A 94 -8.42 5.57 -11.19
CA ASN A 94 -9.55 5.23 -12.08
C ASN A 94 -10.81 6.09 -11.91
N THR A 95 -10.75 7.20 -11.17
CA THR A 95 -11.89 8.10 -10.93
C THR A 95 -12.18 9.04 -12.10
N GLY A 96 -11.21 9.27 -13.00
CA GLY A 96 -11.36 10.12 -14.19
C GLY A 96 -12.13 9.49 -15.37
N GLY A 97 -12.78 8.35 -15.18
CA GLY A 97 -13.56 7.65 -16.19
C GLY A 97 -12.69 6.99 -17.28
N LYS A 98 -12.42 7.72 -18.37
CA LYS A 98 -11.62 7.22 -19.51
C LYS A 98 -10.12 7.54 -19.41
N MET A 99 -9.73 8.36 -18.44
CA MET A 99 -8.36 8.74 -18.21
C MET A 99 -8.03 8.66 -16.72
N GLY A 100 -6.74 8.52 -16.41
CA GLY A 100 -6.26 8.56 -15.03
C GLY A 100 -6.42 9.96 -14.43
N GLU A 101 -6.69 10.02 -13.13
CA GLU A 101 -6.76 11.24 -12.34
C GLU A 101 -5.64 11.27 -11.28
N SER A 102 -5.13 12.47 -10.98
CA SER A 102 -4.15 12.67 -9.92
C SER A 102 -4.88 12.79 -8.59
N VAL A 103 -4.67 11.82 -7.71
CA VAL A 103 -5.23 11.77 -6.36
C VAL A 103 -4.09 11.55 -5.39
N ASN A 104 -4.05 12.36 -4.33
CA ASN A 104 -3.12 12.18 -3.23
C ASN A 104 -3.75 11.27 -2.18
N PHE A 105 -3.29 10.02 -2.11
CA PHE A 105 -3.67 9.02 -1.10
C PHE A 105 -2.87 9.13 0.21
N LEU A 106 -2.02 10.15 0.36
CA LEU A 106 -1.30 10.48 1.60
C LEU A 106 -1.81 11.78 2.24
N ASP A 107 -3.05 12.16 1.92
CA ASP A 107 -3.72 13.38 2.38
C ASP A 107 -4.22 13.29 3.83
N GLY A 108 -4.28 12.09 4.42
CA GLY A 108 -4.71 11.85 5.79
C GLY A 108 -3.61 11.94 6.84
N GLY A 109 -2.46 12.57 6.53
CA GLY A 109 -1.31 12.68 7.43
C GLY A 109 -0.11 11.78 7.08
N GLY A 110 -0.20 11.05 5.98
CA GLY A 110 0.86 10.19 5.46
C GLY A 110 1.30 9.12 6.45
N ALA A 111 2.61 8.95 6.62
CA ALA A 111 3.18 7.91 7.45
C ALA A 111 2.97 8.11 8.97
N ALA A 112 2.68 9.33 9.44
CA ALA A 112 2.55 9.62 10.86
C ALA A 112 1.43 8.81 11.55
N PRO A 113 0.16 8.84 11.09
CA PRO A 113 -0.90 8.01 11.68
C PRO A 113 -0.63 6.51 11.57
N LEU A 114 0.03 6.04 10.50
CA LEU A 114 0.33 4.62 10.32
C LEU A 114 1.28 4.08 11.40
N LYS A 115 2.22 4.92 11.88
CA LYS A 115 3.10 4.59 13.02
C LYS A 115 2.33 4.42 14.33
N GLU A 116 1.14 4.97 14.43
CA GLU A 116 0.21 4.83 15.56
C GLU A 116 -0.86 3.76 15.33
N ASN A 117 -0.71 2.92 14.29
CA ASN A 117 -1.70 1.93 13.86
C ASN A 117 -3.06 2.54 13.45
N LYS A 118 -3.05 3.78 12.96
CA LYS A 118 -4.24 4.45 12.42
C LYS A 118 -4.14 4.54 10.91
N PRO A 119 -5.22 4.29 10.15
CA PRO A 119 -5.21 4.43 8.69
C PRO A 119 -4.95 5.88 8.25
N ALA A 120 -5.44 6.87 8.99
CA ALA A 120 -5.25 8.30 8.76
C ALA A 120 -5.54 9.10 10.06
N ASN A 121 -5.36 10.42 10.00
CA ASN A 121 -5.75 11.35 11.07
C ASN A 121 -7.26 11.62 11.15
N ASP A 122 -8.00 11.23 10.10
CA ASP A 122 -9.44 11.41 9.95
C ASP A 122 -10.07 10.20 9.24
N ASP A 123 -11.39 10.22 9.06
CA ASP A 123 -12.20 9.16 8.44
C ASP A 123 -12.72 9.53 7.04
N LYS A 124 -12.17 10.58 6.41
CA LYS A 124 -12.69 11.14 5.13
C LYS A 124 -11.64 11.32 4.05
N SER A 125 -10.36 11.26 4.42
CA SER A 125 -9.22 11.35 3.51
C SER A 125 -9.17 10.17 2.55
N HIS A 126 -8.59 10.38 1.37
CA HIS A 126 -8.31 9.28 0.45
C HIS A 126 -7.38 8.25 1.09
N GLN A 127 -6.48 8.70 1.96
CA GLN A 127 -5.67 7.82 2.79
C GLN A 127 -6.51 6.89 3.66
N TYR A 128 -7.49 7.41 4.40
CA TYR A 128 -8.36 6.58 5.25
C TYR A 128 -8.99 5.45 4.45
N PHE A 129 -9.60 5.78 3.31
CA PHE A 129 -10.25 4.81 2.42
C PHE A 129 -9.27 3.82 1.80
N LEU A 130 -8.09 4.28 1.35
CA LEU A 130 -7.07 3.40 0.80
C LEU A 130 -6.62 2.37 1.84
N LEU A 131 -6.24 2.81 3.04
CA LEU A 131 -5.64 1.95 4.04
C LEU A 131 -6.66 0.96 4.64
N THR A 132 -7.89 1.41 4.92
CA THR A 132 -8.96 0.52 5.39
C THR A 132 -9.30 -0.54 4.35
N HIS A 133 -9.45 -0.17 3.07
CA HIS A 133 -9.65 -1.13 1.98
C HIS A 133 -8.49 -2.11 1.84
N LEU A 134 -7.23 -1.68 2.03
CA LEU A 134 -6.09 -2.59 2.02
C LEU A 134 -6.15 -3.59 3.18
N TYR A 135 -6.49 -3.16 4.40
CA TYR A 135 -6.65 -4.07 5.55
C TYR A 135 -7.72 -5.14 5.26
N GLU A 136 -8.86 -4.70 4.73
CA GLU A 136 -9.99 -5.56 4.38
C GLU A 136 -9.65 -6.52 3.23
N PHE A 137 -9.02 -6.02 2.16
CA PHE A 137 -8.68 -6.84 1.00
C PHE A 137 -7.66 -7.92 1.35
N PHE A 138 -6.61 -7.56 2.11
CA PHE A 138 -5.65 -8.55 2.61
C PHE A 138 -6.29 -9.52 3.60
N GLY A 139 -7.31 -9.10 4.34
CA GLY A 139 -8.11 -10.01 5.16
C GLY A 139 -8.79 -11.10 4.34
N SER A 140 -9.37 -10.73 3.19
CA SER A 140 -9.97 -11.67 2.25
C SER A 140 -8.92 -12.59 1.60
N LEU A 141 -7.77 -12.04 1.17
CA LEU A 141 -6.69 -12.81 0.55
C LEU A 141 -6.06 -13.83 1.50
N THR A 142 -5.91 -13.48 2.78
CA THR A 142 -5.27 -14.35 3.79
C THR A 142 -6.27 -15.24 4.55
N GLY A 143 -7.56 -15.10 4.25
CA GLY A 143 -8.63 -15.98 4.73
C GLY A 143 -9.11 -15.71 6.16
N CYS A 144 -9.16 -14.44 6.58
CA CYS A 144 -9.65 -14.05 7.90
C CYS A 144 -11.10 -14.49 8.15
N SER A 145 -11.31 -15.42 9.09
CA SER A 145 -12.64 -15.98 9.36
C SER A 145 -13.63 -15.03 10.05
N MET A 146 -13.13 -13.96 10.69
CA MET A 146 -13.94 -12.99 11.44
C MET A 146 -14.20 -11.69 10.65
N GLN A 147 -13.77 -11.62 9.39
CA GLN A 147 -14.03 -10.47 8.54
C GLN A 147 -15.55 -10.34 8.24
N GLY A 148 -16.04 -9.10 8.28
CA GLY A 148 -17.47 -8.76 8.20
C GLY A 148 -18.21 -8.80 9.54
N MET A 149 -17.51 -9.11 10.64
CA MET A 149 -18.06 -9.01 12.00
C MET A 149 -17.71 -7.65 12.63
N ALA A 150 -18.40 -7.28 13.70
CA ALA A 150 -18.11 -6.05 14.42
C ALA A 150 -16.63 -5.98 14.85
N GLY A 151 -15.94 -4.92 14.40
CA GLY A 151 -14.51 -4.73 14.64
C GLY A 151 -13.59 -5.19 13.51
N PHE A 152 -14.12 -5.81 12.46
CA PHE A 152 -13.40 -5.99 11.19
C PHE A 152 -14.36 -6.02 10.00
N ASP A 153 -14.44 -4.92 9.28
CA ASP A 153 -15.40 -4.77 8.19
C ASP A 153 -15.08 -5.66 6.98
N ALA A 154 -16.12 -5.98 6.20
CA ALA A 154 -15.96 -6.71 4.95
C ALA A 154 -15.44 -5.77 3.86
N TYR A 155 -14.57 -6.30 2.99
CA TYR A 155 -14.09 -5.54 1.84
C TYR A 155 -15.26 -5.02 0.99
N SER A 156 -15.37 -3.70 0.92
CA SER A 156 -16.46 -3.01 0.21
C SER A 156 -16.00 -2.26 -1.05
N GLY A 157 -14.70 -2.30 -1.35
CA GLY A 157 -14.14 -1.71 -2.55
C GLY A 157 -14.53 -2.43 -3.85
N HIS A 158 -14.06 -1.90 -4.97
CA HIS A 158 -14.35 -2.46 -6.29
C HIS A 158 -13.78 -3.88 -6.45
N ALA A 159 -14.56 -4.76 -7.07
CA ALA A 159 -14.23 -6.18 -7.15
C ALA A 159 -13.13 -6.54 -8.16
N SER A 160 -12.94 -5.71 -9.18
CA SER A 160 -11.97 -5.93 -10.26
C SER A 160 -10.69 -5.15 -9.97
N MET A 161 -9.62 -5.83 -9.55
CA MET A 161 -8.32 -5.18 -9.37
C MET A 161 -7.74 -4.67 -10.70
N ALA A 162 -8.14 -5.28 -11.83
CA ALA A 162 -7.78 -4.77 -13.14
C ALA A 162 -8.41 -3.39 -13.42
N GLU A 163 -9.66 -3.18 -13.02
CA GLU A 163 -10.37 -1.91 -13.25
C GLU A 163 -9.83 -0.77 -12.39
N VAL A 164 -9.48 -1.05 -11.13
CA VAL A 164 -8.99 -0.01 -10.21
C VAL A 164 -7.56 0.43 -10.52
N HIS A 165 -6.71 -0.48 -11.02
CA HIS A 165 -5.30 -0.19 -11.28
C HIS A 165 -4.98 0.05 -12.78
N LYS A 166 -5.98 0.09 -13.68
CA LYS A 166 -5.76 0.15 -15.14
C LYS A 166 -4.96 1.36 -15.66
N PHE A 167 -4.89 2.46 -14.90
CA PHE A 167 -4.15 3.66 -15.29
C PHE A 167 -2.79 3.79 -14.58
N MET A 168 -2.35 2.75 -13.88
CA MET A 168 -1.05 2.77 -13.22
C MET A 168 0.09 2.30 -14.13
N ASP A 169 -0.19 1.51 -15.18
CA ASP A 169 0.87 0.97 -16.05
C ASP A 169 1.99 0.26 -15.25
N LEU A 170 1.58 -0.56 -14.26
CA LEU A 170 2.54 -1.32 -13.46
C LEU A 170 3.06 -2.51 -14.26
N GLY A 171 4.37 -2.52 -14.48
CA GLY A 171 5.08 -3.65 -15.06
C GLY A 171 5.46 -4.68 -14.00
N LYS A 172 6.15 -5.73 -14.47
CA LYS A 172 6.64 -6.80 -13.60
C LYS A 172 7.55 -6.30 -12.47
N PRO A 173 8.53 -5.40 -12.69
CA PRO A 173 9.40 -4.93 -11.61
C PRO A 173 8.65 -4.21 -10.48
N GLU A 174 7.67 -3.38 -10.81
CA GLU A 174 6.82 -2.67 -9.85
C GLU A 174 6.01 -3.65 -8.99
N MET A 175 5.41 -4.65 -9.63
CA MET A 175 4.63 -5.69 -8.95
C MET A 175 5.50 -6.63 -8.12
N ASP A 176 6.67 -7.04 -8.64
CA ASP A 176 7.64 -7.84 -7.89
C ASP A 176 8.13 -7.08 -6.64
N TYR A 177 8.36 -5.77 -6.75
CA TYR A 177 8.74 -4.93 -5.61
C TYR A 177 7.64 -4.89 -4.56
N PHE A 178 6.38 -4.68 -4.97
CA PHE A 178 5.22 -4.74 -4.07
C PHE A 178 5.13 -6.10 -3.35
N VAL A 179 5.21 -7.21 -4.10
CA VAL A 179 5.15 -8.57 -3.54
C VAL A 179 6.33 -8.83 -2.58
N ALA A 180 7.53 -8.34 -2.90
CA ALA A 180 8.69 -8.43 -2.02
C ALA A 180 8.47 -7.67 -0.71
N GLN A 181 7.89 -6.46 -0.74
CA GLN A 181 7.57 -5.72 0.49
C GLN A 181 6.52 -6.45 1.35
N VAL A 182 5.51 -7.09 0.74
CA VAL A 182 4.55 -7.95 1.46
C VAL A 182 5.27 -9.10 2.16
N GLY A 183 6.14 -9.81 1.45
CA GLY A 183 6.89 -10.93 2.01
C GLY A 183 7.85 -10.52 3.13
N LEU A 184 8.58 -9.42 2.94
CA LEU A 184 9.48 -8.86 3.95
C LEU A 184 8.72 -8.40 5.20
N ALA A 185 7.55 -7.77 5.04
CA ALA A 185 6.70 -7.36 6.14
C ALA A 185 6.20 -8.56 6.94
N ALA A 186 5.66 -9.59 6.28
CA ALA A 186 5.21 -10.81 6.93
C ALA A 186 6.36 -11.52 7.68
N ALA A 187 7.51 -11.70 7.02
CA ALA A 187 8.70 -12.28 7.65
C ALA A 187 9.16 -11.48 8.88
N SER A 188 9.00 -10.14 8.87
CA SER A 188 9.43 -9.28 9.97
C SER A 188 8.61 -9.50 11.25
N PHE A 189 7.41 -10.08 11.13
CA PHE A 189 6.55 -10.53 12.25
C PHE A 189 6.74 -12.00 12.62
N GLY A 190 7.70 -12.69 12.00
CA GLY A 190 7.97 -14.12 12.26
C GLY A 190 7.01 -15.07 11.56
N VAL A 191 6.34 -14.64 10.48
CA VAL A 191 5.55 -15.54 9.62
C VAL A 191 6.48 -16.58 8.99
N ALA A 192 6.07 -17.86 9.05
CA ALA A 192 6.84 -18.97 8.52
C ALA A 192 7.06 -18.82 7.01
N LYS A 193 8.24 -19.24 6.54
CA LYS A 193 8.65 -19.08 5.14
C LYS A 193 7.65 -19.65 4.15
N ASP A 194 7.08 -20.82 4.43
CA ASP A 194 6.10 -21.47 3.55
C ASP A 194 4.83 -20.64 3.40
N ASP A 195 4.38 -19.96 4.46
CA ASP A 195 3.22 -19.06 4.39
C ASP A 195 3.56 -17.75 3.69
N VAL A 196 4.78 -17.21 3.87
CA VAL A 196 5.27 -16.06 3.10
C VAL A 196 5.30 -16.39 1.60
N THR A 197 5.82 -17.56 1.24
CA THR A 197 5.83 -18.05 -0.15
C THR A 197 4.41 -18.25 -0.67
N ALA A 198 3.50 -18.83 0.11
CA ALA A 198 2.11 -19.00 -0.31
C ALA A 198 1.40 -17.67 -0.62
N ILE A 199 1.66 -16.61 0.18
CA ILE A 199 1.15 -15.25 -0.10
C ILE A 199 1.75 -14.73 -1.41
N ALA A 200 3.07 -14.81 -1.57
CA ALA A 200 3.75 -14.31 -2.77
C ALA A 200 3.28 -15.04 -4.04
N ASP A 201 3.14 -16.37 -3.98
CA ASP A 201 2.64 -17.18 -5.10
C ASP A 201 1.20 -16.81 -5.46
N SER A 202 0.35 -16.57 -4.46
CA SER A 202 -1.03 -16.13 -4.69
C SER A 202 -1.09 -14.76 -5.34
N LEU A 203 -0.28 -13.81 -4.86
CA LEU A 203 -0.20 -12.47 -5.46
C LEU A 203 0.32 -12.53 -6.89
N ASN A 204 1.33 -13.36 -7.13
CA ASN A 204 1.93 -13.52 -8.45
C ASN A 204 0.99 -14.18 -9.45
N ALA A 205 0.29 -15.23 -9.04
CA ALA A 205 -0.61 -15.98 -9.91
C ALA A 205 -1.88 -15.22 -10.30
N VAL A 206 -2.31 -14.23 -9.49
CA VAL A 206 -3.58 -13.53 -9.68
C VAL A 206 -3.39 -12.09 -10.18
N PHE A 207 -2.44 -11.35 -9.61
CA PHE A 207 -2.28 -9.91 -9.87
C PHE A 207 -1.04 -9.59 -10.72
N ASN A 208 0.09 -10.29 -10.52
CA ASN A 208 1.36 -10.06 -11.24
C ASN A 208 1.47 -10.91 -12.53
N VAL A 209 0.38 -10.97 -13.29
CA VAL A 209 0.30 -11.79 -14.49
C VAL A 209 -0.58 -11.09 -15.51
N ALA A 210 -0.20 -11.08 -16.78
CA ALA A 210 -1.01 -10.52 -17.84
C ALA A 210 -2.08 -11.52 -18.33
N CYS A 211 -3.23 -11.00 -18.74
CA CYS A 211 -4.31 -11.79 -19.35
C CYS A 211 -4.93 -12.86 -18.43
N GLY A 212 -4.89 -12.70 -17.11
CA GLY A 212 -5.47 -13.66 -16.18
C GLY A 212 -6.98 -13.85 -16.40
N PRO A 213 -7.51 -15.08 -16.43
CA PRO A 213 -8.95 -15.29 -16.49
C PRO A 213 -9.65 -14.75 -15.22
N PRO A 214 -10.97 -14.50 -15.26
CA PRO A 214 -11.71 -14.06 -14.09
C PRO A 214 -11.48 -14.98 -12.87
N THR A 215 -11.03 -14.38 -11.77
CA THR A 215 -10.65 -15.08 -10.53
C THR A 215 -11.33 -14.41 -9.33
N THR A 216 -11.76 -15.23 -8.37
CA THR A 216 -12.40 -14.75 -7.14
C THR A 216 -11.33 -14.42 -6.11
N ALA A 217 -11.03 -13.14 -5.91
CA ALA A 217 -10.17 -12.67 -4.80
C ALA A 217 -10.97 -12.44 -3.51
N VAL A 218 -12.19 -11.90 -3.63
CA VAL A 218 -13.12 -11.68 -2.53
C VAL A 218 -14.37 -12.52 -2.77
N LYS A 219 -14.63 -13.49 -1.89
CA LYS A 219 -15.68 -14.50 -2.09
C LYS A 219 -17.06 -13.90 -2.37
N ALA A 220 -17.43 -12.84 -1.67
CA ALA A 220 -18.72 -12.17 -1.81
C ALA A 220 -18.91 -11.47 -3.17
N GLN A 221 -17.83 -11.19 -3.89
CA GLN A 221 -17.85 -10.43 -5.15
C GLN A 221 -17.74 -11.32 -6.40
N GLY A 222 -17.50 -12.63 -6.21
CA GLY A 222 -17.39 -13.60 -7.29
C GLY A 222 -16.16 -13.40 -8.19
N PRO A 223 -16.10 -14.10 -9.34
CA PRO A 223 -14.99 -14.01 -10.27
C PRO A 223 -14.94 -12.64 -10.98
N GLN A 224 -13.77 -12.01 -11.00
CA GLN A 224 -13.52 -10.73 -11.70
C GLN A 224 -12.16 -10.75 -12.39
N LEU A 225 -11.93 -9.81 -13.31
CA LEU A 225 -10.58 -9.60 -13.85
C LEU A 225 -9.67 -9.03 -12.75
N GLN A 226 -8.57 -9.71 -12.45
CA GLN A 226 -7.71 -9.35 -11.33
C GLN A 226 -6.30 -8.91 -11.73
N SER A 227 -5.85 -9.15 -12.96
CA SER A 227 -4.48 -8.75 -13.34
C SER A 227 -4.26 -7.24 -13.16
N ILE A 228 -3.24 -6.90 -12.37
CA ILE A 228 -2.73 -5.54 -12.22
C ILE A 228 -1.57 -5.33 -13.19
N CYS A 229 -0.70 -6.33 -13.32
CA CYS A 229 0.34 -6.37 -14.34
C CYS A 229 -0.28 -6.69 -15.69
N ILE A 230 -0.67 -5.67 -16.46
CA ILE A 230 -1.36 -5.84 -17.75
C ILE A 230 -0.47 -5.58 -18.98
N ASP A 231 0.73 -5.02 -18.79
CA ASP A 231 1.70 -4.82 -19.86
C ASP A 231 2.33 -6.14 -20.30
N GLN A 232 1.83 -6.68 -21.40
CA GLN A 232 2.29 -7.95 -21.97
C GLN A 232 3.77 -7.95 -22.41
N SER A 233 4.42 -6.78 -22.49
CA SER A 233 5.86 -6.70 -22.82
C SER A 233 6.76 -7.00 -21.63
N THR A 234 6.27 -6.83 -20.40
CA THR A 234 7.04 -7.04 -19.17
C THR A 234 6.43 -8.10 -18.25
N CYS A 235 5.10 -8.22 -18.25
CA CYS A 235 4.36 -9.13 -17.39
C CYS A 235 4.32 -10.55 -17.95
N PRO A 236 4.52 -11.59 -17.11
CA PRO A 236 4.34 -12.98 -17.53
C PRO A 236 2.88 -13.19 -17.94
N LYS A 237 2.65 -13.91 -19.03
CA LYS A 237 1.28 -14.25 -19.45
C LYS A 237 0.70 -15.35 -18.57
N ALA A 238 -0.61 -15.29 -18.32
CA ALA A 238 -1.32 -16.31 -17.56
C ALA A 238 -1.12 -17.69 -18.19
N ALA A 239 -0.71 -18.65 -17.35
CA ALA A 239 -0.35 -19.99 -17.79
C ALA A 239 -1.57 -20.82 -18.26
N LYS A 240 -2.78 -20.46 -17.81
CA LYS A 240 -4.04 -21.14 -18.12
C LYS A 240 -5.04 -20.15 -18.67
N ASP A 241 -5.66 -20.52 -19.79
CA ASP A 241 -6.77 -19.80 -20.43
C ASP A 241 -6.59 -18.27 -20.50
N PRO A 242 -5.51 -17.76 -21.11
CA PRO A 242 -5.23 -16.34 -21.11
C PRO A 242 -6.25 -15.54 -21.94
N MET A 243 -6.93 -14.57 -21.31
CA MET A 243 -8.00 -13.76 -21.91
C MET A 243 -7.57 -12.31 -22.16
N CYS A 244 -6.58 -12.10 -23.03
CA CYS A 244 -5.97 -10.77 -23.21
C CYS A 244 -6.94 -9.70 -23.76
N ASP A 245 -7.94 -10.10 -24.53
CA ASP A 245 -8.98 -9.25 -25.12
C ASP A 245 -9.97 -8.70 -24.09
N ARG A 246 -9.97 -9.23 -22.87
CA ARG A 246 -10.79 -8.77 -21.75
C ARG A 246 -10.14 -7.61 -20.99
N TYR A 247 -8.84 -7.41 -21.13
CA TYR A 247 -8.11 -6.35 -20.43
C TYR A 247 -8.06 -5.06 -21.26
N PRO A 248 -8.12 -3.89 -20.60
CA PRO A 248 -7.94 -2.62 -21.30
C PRO A 248 -6.52 -2.52 -21.89
N ALA A 249 -6.39 -1.66 -22.89
CA ALA A 249 -5.06 -1.26 -23.36
C ALA A 249 -4.30 -0.57 -22.22
N VAL A 250 -2.99 -0.80 -22.19
CA VAL A 250 -2.10 -0.15 -21.24
C VAL A 250 -2.07 1.35 -21.50
N VAL A 251 -2.33 2.15 -20.46
CA VAL A 251 -2.26 3.61 -20.52
C VAL A 251 -1.29 4.09 -19.46
N LYS A 252 -0.15 4.62 -19.92
CA LYS A 252 0.85 5.21 -19.03
C LYS A 252 0.30 6.46 -18.34
N PRO A 253 0.41 6.60 -17.02
CA PRO A 253 -0.07 7.79 -16.34
C PRO A 253 0.77 9.02 -16.71
N SER A 254 0.09 10.16 -16.86
CA SER A 254 0.77 11.44 -17.05
C SER A 254 1.30 11.98 -15.72
N ASN A 255 2.44 12.66 -15.76
CA ASN A 255 2.96 13.38 -14.61
C ASN A 255 2.09 14.63 -14.34
N ALA A 256 1.51 14.71 -13.15
CA ALA A 256 0.63 15.80 -12.71
C ALA A 256 1.38 16.94 -11.99
N THR A 257 2.68 16.74 -11.66
CA THR A 257 3.54 17.78 -11.08
C THR A 257 4.12 18.74 -12.12
N GLY A 258 3.90 18.46 -13.41
CA GLY A 258 4.28 19.34 -14.50
C GLY A 258 3.43 20.60 -14.50
N THR A 259 4.06 21.75 -14.24
CA THR A 259 3.51 23.07 -14.55
C THR A 259 2.91 23.05 -15.95
N THR A 260 1.68 23.53 -16.07
CA THR A 260 1.09 23.90 -17.36
C THR A 260 2.03 24.88 -18.06
N MET A 261 2.90 24.40 -18.94
CA MET A 261 3.36 25.23 -20.05
C MET A 261 2.19 25.25 -21.03
N PRO A 262 1.52 26.40 -21.26
CA PRO A 262 0.54 26.47 -22.31
C PRO A 262 1.29 26.24 -23.62
N SER A 263 1.07 25.10 -24.26
CA SER A 263 1.41 24.93 -25.67
C SER A 263 0.36 25.72 -26.47
N GLY A 264 0.53 27.04 -26.47
CA GLY A 264 -0.18 27.98 -27.32
C GLY A 264 0.69 28.25 -28.55
N SER A 265 0.61 27.35 -29.53
CA SER A 265 1.03 27.65 -30.90
C SER A 265 0.09 28.72 -31.47
N THR A 266 0.47 29.99 -31.36
CA THR A 266 -0.01 31.05 -32.24
C THR A 266 1.16 31.92 -32.67
N SER A 267 1.45 31.85 -33.97
CA SER A 267 2.36 32.72 -34.70
C SER A 267 2.12 34.20 -34.39
N ALA A 268 3.17 34.91 -33.99
CA ALA A 268 3.25 36.36 -34.15
C ALA A 268 4.72 36.77 -34.32
N THR A 269 5.05 37.19 -35.54
CA THR A 269 6.24 37.97 -35.90
C THR A 269 6.30 39.27 -35.11
N GLY A 270 7.47 39.59 -34.53
CA GLY A 270 7.73 40.88 -33.90
C GLY A 270 9.16 41.00 -33.37
N THR A 271 10.02 41.67 -34.15
CA THR A 271 11.39 42.05 -33.83
C THR A 271 11.42 43.17 -32.79
N ALA A 272 12.28 43.11 -31.75
CA ALA A 272 13.19 44.19 -31.31
C ALA A 272 13.87 43.91 -29.95
N SER A 273 15.12 44.37 -29.88
CA SER A 273 16.14 44.32 -28.84
C SER A 273 15.77 44.85 -27.45
N GLY A 274 16.48 44.39 -26.41
CA GLY A 274 16.78 45.23 -25.24
C GLY A 274 17.11 44.53 -23.92
N THR A 275 18.41 44.50 -23.58
CA THR A 275 19.02 44.70 -22.24
C THR A 275 18.90 43.65 -21.10
N THR A 276 19.99 43.62 -20.36
CA THR A 276 20.48 42.69 -19.32
C THR A 276 20.07 43.05 -17.88
N VAL A 277 19.64 42.02 -17.10
CA VAL A 277 19.98 41.69 -15.67
C VAL A 277 19.46 42.63 -14.55
N PRO A 278 19.15 42.22 -13.27
CA PRO A 278 19.32 40.91 -12.59
C PRO A 278 18.06 40.29 -11.91
N SER A 279 18.22 39.01 -11.55
CA SER A 279 17.34 38.16 -10.75
C SER A 279 17.06 38.69 -9.34
N GLY A 280 15.77 38.74 -8.99
CA GLY A 280 15.26 38.87 -7.63
C GLY A 280 14.78 37.52 -7.08
N THR A 281 15.18 37.25 -5.84
CA THR A 281 14.85 36.14 -4.95
C THR A 281 13.37 35.72 -4.95
N GLY A 282 13.13 34.42 -5.16
CA GLY A 282 11.87 33.73 -4.89
C GLY A 282 12.15 32.41 -4.19
N SER A 283 11.58 32.26 -2.99
CA SER A 283 11.85 31.23 -1.99
C SER A 283 11.77 29.79 -2.49
N ALA A 284 12.84 29.03 -2.24
CA ALA A 284 12.83 27.58 -2.29
C ALA A 284 12.04 27.03 -1.10
N VAL A 285 10.99 26.26 -1.37
CA VAL A 285 10.36 25.36 -0.39
C VAL A 285 11.33 24.20 -0.16
N PRO A 286 11.82 23.94 1.06
CA PRO A 286 12.76 22.85 1.28
C PRO A 286 11.99 21.54 1.41
N THR A 287 12.05 20.73 0.36
CA THR A 287 11.99 19.27 0.45
C THR A 287 13.35 18.79 0.95
N ALA A 288 13.43 18.26 2.16
CA ALA A 288 14.57 17.42 2.56
C ALA A 288 14.16 16.43 3.66
N ALA A 289 14.51 15.18 3.39
CA ALA A 289 14.38 14.03 4.25
C ALA A 289 15.42 14.03 5.39
N ALA A 290 15.05 13.31 6.46
CA ALA A 290 15.87 12.50 7.38
C ALA A 290 17.25 12.99 7.87
N ALA A 291 17.39 13.16 9.20
CA ALA A 291 18.55 12.68 9.99
C ALA A 291 18.45 12.98 11.52
N VAL A 292 18.48 11.89 12.32
CA VAL A 292 19.09 11.66 13.65
C VAL A 292 18.97 12.64 14.86
N ASN A 293 18.44 12.05 15.95
CA ASN A 293 18.76 12.14 17.40
C ASN A 293 18.90 13.49 18.14
N GLY A 294 18.10 13.63 19.21
CA GLY A 294 18.42 14.47 20.37
C GLY A 294 17.23 14.64 21.33
N TYR A 295 17.26 13.97 22.49
CA TYR A 295 16.30 14.19 23.58
C TYR A 295 16.38 15.61 24.15
N SER A 296 15.23 16.23 24.49
CA SER A 296 15.01 16.87 25.79
C SER A 296 13.57 17.32 26.01
N LEU A 297 13.18 17.27 27.29
CA LEU A 297 11.88 17.50 27.91
C LEU A 297 11.22 18.84 27.55
N ALA A 298 9.88 18.85 27.43
CA ALA A 298 8.95 19.44 28.42
C ALA A 298 7.62 19.91 27.81
N ALA A 299 6.52 19.54 28.49
CA ALA A 299 5.17 20.16 28.53
C ALA A 299 4.34 20.13 27.22
N ALA A 300 3.02 19.92 27.22
CA ALA A 300 2.03 20.08 28.28
C ALA A 300 0.81 19.15 28.06
N VAL A 301 0.10 18.95 29.16
CA VAL A 301 -1.06 18.09 29.44
C VAL A 301 -2.37 18.75 28.99
N ALA A 302 -3.27 17.99 28.35
CA ALA A 302 -4.75 18.00 28.46
C ALA A 302 -5.32 17.13 27.32
N GLY A 303 -6.29 16.23 27.47
CA GLY A 303 -7.12 15.82 28.59
C GLY A 303 -7.74 14.45 28.29
N LEU A 304 -8.15 13.77 29.35
CA LEU A 304 -8.71 12.42 29.37
C LEU A 304 -10.25 12.48 29.45
N ALA A 305 -10.90 11.41 28.99
CA ALA A 305 -12.26 10.96 29.31
C ALA A 305 -13.44 11.45 28.47
N ALA A 306 -13.94 10.54 27.61
CA ALA A 306 -15.34 10.14 27.35
C ALA A 306 -15.35 9.52 25.93
N PHE A 307 -15.86 8.33 25.65
CA PHE A 307 -17.15 7.78 26.02
C PHE A 307 -17.13 6.24 26.00
N LEU A 308 -17.72 5.66 27.03
CA LEU A 308 -18.59 4.49 26.91
C LEU A 308 -19.91 4.99 26.31
N VAL A 309 -20.22 4.62 25.06
CA VAL A 309 -21.53 4.16 24.55
C VAL A 309 -21.24 3.35 23.30
#